data_AF-A0A0F2NY38-F1
#
_entry.id   AF-A0A0F2NY38-F1
#
_cell.length_a   1.000
_cell.length_b   1.000
_cell.length_c   1.000
_cell.angle_alpha   90.00
_cell.angle_beta   90.00
_cell.angle_gamma   90.00
#
_symmetry.space_group_name_H-M   'P 1'
#
loop_
_entity.id
_entity.type
_entity.pdbx_description
1 polymer ?
#
loop_
_entity_poly.entity_id
_entity_poly.type
_entity_poly.pdbx_seq_one_letter_code
_entity_poly.pdbx_strand_id
1 'polypeptide(L)'
;MDQFNWLDRKVDDNHDKAMAGIAISNSMPTVLPREGKRFAMTMGGGFYGGEEAVGVTAAGRLSDRVSVHGGFGAATGQSEYGGKVGVTLEW
;
A
#
# COMPACT_ATOMS: atom_id res chain seq x y z
N MET A 1 -24.93 29.07 -6.28
CA MET A 1 -23.97 28.36 -7.17
C MET A 1 -22.75 27.84 -6.39
N ASP A 2 -22.37 28.46 -5.28
CA ASP A 2 -21.22 28.04 -4.46
C ASP A 2 -21.36 26.64 -3.84
N GLN A 3 -22.60 26.24 -3.49
CA GLN A 3 -22.91 24.90 -2.97
C GLN A 3 -22.81 23.77 -4.00
N PHE A 4 -22.81 24.05 -5.31
CA PHE A 4 -22.56 23.01 -6.31
C PHE A 4 -21.05 22.90 -6.58
N ASN A 5 -20.36 24.03 -6.67
CA ASN A 5 -18.91 24.07 -6.91
C ASN A 5 -18.07 23.46 -5.77
N TRP A 6 -18.54 23.55 -4.51
CA TRP A 6 -17.84 22.88 -3.40
C TRP A 6 -18.11 21.37 -3.38
N LEU A 7 -19.28 20.91 -3.83
CA LEU A 7 -19.62 19.49 -3.89
C LEU A 7 -18.81 18.81 -5.00
N ASP A 8 -18.70 19.46 -6.15
CA ASP A 8 -17.93 18.98 -7.29
C ASP A 8 -16.45 18.76 -6.90
N ARG A 9 -15.82 19.80 -6.33
CA ARG A 9 -14.46 19.69 -5.78
C ARG A 9 -14.33 18.61 -4.71
N LYS A 10 -15.34 18.44 -3.85
CA LYS A 10 -15.31 17.43 -2.79
C LYS A 10 -15.40 16.01 -3.36
N VAL A 11 -16.14 15.83 -4.44
CA VAL A 11 -16.27 14.54 -5.14
C VAL A 11 -14.97 14.19 -5.83
N ASP A 12 -14.37 15.14 -6.57
CA ASP A 12 -13.08 14.94 -7.24
C ASP A 12 -11.97 14.63 -6.23
N ASP A 13 -11.85 15.43 -5.16
CA ASP A 13 -10.88 15.18 -4.09
C ASP A 13 -11.03 13.78 -3.48
N ASN A 14 -12.27 13.28 -3.32
CA ASN A 14 -12.51 11.96 -2.78
C ASN A 14 -12.20 10.85 -3.80
N HIS A 15 -12.44 11.11 -5.09
CA HIS A 15 -12.09 10.20 -6.18
C HIS A 15 -10.57 10.01 -6.24
N ASP A 16 -9.83 11.11 -6.28
CA ASP A 16 -8.37 11.09 -6.40
C ASP A 16 -7.75 10.40 -5.19
N LYS A 17 -8.27 10.62 -3.98
CA LYS A 17 -7.86 9.91 -2.77
C LYS A 17 -8.10 8.41 -2.83
N ALA A 18 -9.24 8.00 -3.37
CA ALA A 18 -9.55 6.59 -3.54
C ALA A 18 -8.59 5.94 -4.56
N MET A 19 -8.30 6.62 -5.67
CA MET A 19 -7.36 6.13 -6.68
C MET A 19 -5.93 6.03 -6.12
N ALA A 20 -5.47 7.05 -5.39
CA ALA A 20 -4.21 7.05 -4.67
C ALA A 20 -4.11 5.90 -3.66
N GLY A 21 -5.19 5.62 -2.91
CA GLY A 21 -5.24 4.48 -1.99
C GLY A 21 -5.00 3.14 -2.68
N ILE A 22 -5.58 2.95 -3.87
CA ILE A 22 -5.37 1.73 -4.69
C ILE A 22 -3.95 1.69 -5.23
N ALA A 23 -3.42 2.81 -5.73
CA ALA A 23 -2.03 2.89 -6.20
C ALA A 23 -1.05 2.54 -5.08
N ILE A 24 -1.26 3.05 -3.86
CA ILE A 24 -0.47 2.72 -2.66
C ILE A 24 -0.57 1.22 -2.34
N SER A 25 -1.76 0.62 -2.39
CA SER A 25 -1.92 -0.82 -2.18
C SER A 25 -1.12 -1.63 -3.20
N ASN A 26 -1.13 -1.22 -4.47
CA ASN A 26 -0.39 -1.87 -5.55
C ASN A 26 1.14 -1.71 -5.40
N SER A 27 1.61 -0.62 -4.80
CA SER A 27 3.03 -0.35 -4.58
C SER A 27 3.65 -1.17 -3.44
N MET A 28 2.83 -1.87 -2.65
CA MET A 28 3.26 -2.63 -1.47
C MET A 28 3.09 -4.15 -1.67
N PRO A 29 3.87 -4.83 -2.55
CA PRO A 29 3.75 -6.28 -2.70
C PRO A 29 4.10 -7.01 -1.41
N THR A 30 3.31 -8.02 -1.03
CA THR A 30 3.69 -8.91 0.08
C THR A 30 4.82 -9.82 -0.37
N VAL A 31 5.97 -9.73 0.31
CA VAL A 31 7.10 -10.64 0.13
C VAL A 31 7.23 -11.51 1.37
N LEU A 32 7.55 -12.79 1.19
CA LEU A 32 7.94 -13.67 2.30
C LEU A 32 9.45 -13.95 2.24
N PRO A 33 10.12 -14.13 3.39
CA PRO A 33 11.52 -14.55 3.39
C PRO A 33 11.70 -15.87 2.64
N ARG A 34 12.67 -15.92 1.72
CA ARG A 34 13.07 -17.16 1.04
C ARG A 34 13.51 -18.22 2.05
N GLU A 35 13.56 -19.47 1.63
CA GLU A 35 14.06 -20.57 2.47
C GLU A 35 15.46 -20.25 3.02
N GLY A 36 15.69 -20.58 4.30
CA GLY A 36 16.94 -20.26 5.00
C GLY A 36 17.15 -18.77 5.33
N LYS A 37 16.24 -17.86 4.95
CA LYS A 37 16.26 -16.44 5.35
C LYS A 37 15.17 -16.15 6.38
N ARG A 38 15.49 -15.28 7.34
CA ARG A 38 14.54 -14.84 8.39
C ARG A 38 13.82 -13.54 8.06
N PHE A 39 14.35 -12.75 7.14
CA PHE A 39 13.82 -11.43 6.81
C PHE A 39 13.87 -11.19 5.29
N ALA A 40 12.89 -10.46 4.78
CA ALA A 40 12.86 -9.94 3.41
C ALA A 40 12.26 -8.54 3.41
N MET A 41 12.76 -7.70 2.50
CA MET A 41 12.23 -6.38 2.23
C MET A 41 12.11 -6.18 0.72
N THR A 42 11.10 -5.43 0.31
CA THR A 42 10.85 -5.06 -1.08
C THR A 42 10.40 -3.61 -1.15
N MET A 43 10.76 -2.95 -2.24
CA MET A 43 10.27 -1.62 -2.59
C MET A 43 9.58 -1.74 -3.94
N GLY A 44 8.47 -1.04 -4.11
CA GLY A 44 7.65 -1.10 -5.31
C GLY A 44 7.07 0.26 -5.69
N GLY A 45 6.66 0.35 -6.95
CA GLY A 45 5.80 1.41 -7.47
C GLY A 45 4.43 0.84 -7.79
N GLY A 46 3.40 1.67 -7.68
CA GLY A 46 2.02 1.32 -7.99
C GLY A 46 1.37 2.43 -8.80
N PHE A 47 0.44 2.06 -9.68
CA PHE A 47 -0.32 2.99 -10.50
C PHE A 47 -1.78 2.53 -10.55
N TYR A 48 -2.72 3.45 -10.44
CA TYR A 48 -4.14 3.18 -10.65
C TYR A 48 -4.92 4.48 -10.87
N GLY A 49 -5.81 4.50 -11.87
CA GLY A 49 -6.76 5.62 -12.04
C GLY A 49 -6.10 6.98 -12.28
N GLY A 50 -4.89 7.04 -12.84
CA GLY A 50 -4.13 8.27 -13.03
C GLY A 50 -3.16 8.59 -11.87
N GLU A 51 -3.31 7.91 -10.74
CA GLU A 51 -2.48 8.12 -9.56
C GLU A 51 -1.32 7.14 -9.48
N GLU A 52 -0.19 7.64 -8.98
CA GLU A 52 1.05 6.90 -8.76
C GLU A 52 1.40 6.86 -7.28
N ALA A 53 2.07 5.79 -6.87
CA ALA A 53 2.53 5.62 -5.50
C ALA A 53 3.82 4.81 -5.41
N VAL A 54 4.53 4.99 -4.31
CA VAL A 54 5.69 4.19 -3.94
C VAL A 54 5.46 3.54 -2.59
N GLY A 55 6.04 2.36 -2.39
CA GLY A 55 5.81 1.57 -1.20
C GLY A 55 7.02 0.73 -0.81
N VAL A 56 7.13 0.46 0.48
CA VAL A 56 8.08 -0.51 1.05
C VAL A 56 7.29 -1.55 1.83
N THR A 57 7.66 -2.82 1.67
CA THR A 57 7.11 -3.92 2.47
C THR A 57 8.24 -4.74 3.04
N ALA A 58 8.12 -5.14 4.29
CA ALA A 58 9.03 -6.01 5.00
C ALA A 58 8.29 -7.22 5.58
N ALA A 59 8.98 -8.34 5.69
CA ALA A 59 8.45 -9.55 6.30
C ALA A 59 9.51 -10.29 7.11
N GLY A 60 9.06 -10.91 8.19
CA GLY A 60 9.87 -11.71 9.10
C GLY A 60 9.28 -13.10 9.28
N ARG A 61 10.14 -14.12 9.25
CA ARG A 61 9.78 -15.50 9.62
C ARG A 61 10.02 -15.69 11.11
N LEU A 62 8.97 -15.96 11.86
CA LEU A 62 9.04 -16.24 13.30
C LEU A 62 9.35 -17.73 13.55
N SER A 63 8.80 -18.61 12.72
CA SER A 63 9.07 -20.06 12.69
C SER A 63 8.80 -20.59 11.28
N ASP A 64 9.06 -21.88 11.05
CA ASP A 64 8.78 -22.53 9.75
C ASP A 64 7.28 -22.57 9.39
N ARG A 65 6.40 -22.22 10.33
CA ARG A 65 4.94 -22.21 10.17
C ARG A 65 4.30 -20.83 10.30
N VAL A 66 5.07 -19.83 10.71
CA VAL A 66 4.53 -18.51 11.05
C VAL A 66 5.43 -17.42 10.52
N SER A 67 4.86 -16.53 9.71
CA SER A 67 5.50 -15.31 9.27
C SER A 67 4.60 -14.09 9.46
N VAL A 68 5.23 -12.93 9.64
CA VAL A 68 4.59 -11.63 9.77
C VAL A 68 5.09 -10.74 8.65
N HIS A 69 4.24 -9.84 8.17
CA HIS A 69 4.64 -8.82 7.22
C HIS A 69 3.95 -7.48 7.50
N GLY A 70 4.61 -6.41 7.08
CA GLY A 70 4.10 -5.05 7.18
C GLY A 70 4.61 -4.21 6.04
N GLY A 71 3.84 -3.20 5.64
CA GLY A 71 4.23 -2.28 4.58
C GLY A 71 3.67 -0.89 4.81
N PHE A 72 4.37 0.08 4.23
CA PHE A 72 3.98 1.48 4.21
C PHE A 72 4.22 2.05 2.81
N GLY A 73 3.32 2.89 2.34
CA GLY A 73 3.43 3.55 1.05
C GLY A 73 2.77 4.92 1.04
N ALA A 74 3.15 5.72 0.05
CA ALA A 74 2.66 7.07 -0.15
C ALA A 74 2.40 7.33 -1.63
N ALA A 75 1.35 8.09 -1.93
CA ALA A 75 1.09 8.60 -3.26
C ALA A 75 2.15 9.65 -3.62
N THR A 76 2.55 9.71 -4.89
CA THR A 76 3.59 10.66 -5.35
C THR A 76 3.00 12.02 -5.72
N GLY A 77 1.75 12.05 -6.16
CA GLY A 77 1.04 13.27 -6.58
C GLY A 77 0.16 13.92 -5.50
N GLN A 78 -0.15 13.21 -4.41
CA GLN A 78 -1.06 13.66 -3.37
C GLN A 78 -0.52 13.38 -1.95
N SER A 79 -1.14 13.97 -0.93
CA SER A 79 -0.73 13.82 0.49
C SER A 79 -1.36 12.60 1.16
N GLU A 80 -1.35 11.47 0.47
CA GLU A 80 -2.03 10.24 0.87
C GLU A 80 -0.99 9.19 1.21
N TYR A 81 -1.17 8.55 2.36
CA TYR A 81 -0.32 7.46 2.84
C TYR A 81 -1.18 6.30 3.32
N GLY A 82 -0.61 5.10 3.23
CA GLY A 82 -1.29 3.87 3.59
C GLY A 82 -0.31 2.82 4.05
N GLY A 83 -0.83 1.77 4.66
CA GLY A 83 -0.01 0.66 5.12
C GLY A 83 -0.83 -0.61 5.28
N LYS A 84 -0.11 -1.71 5.47
CA LYS A 84 -0.71 -3.01 5.77
C LYS A 84 0.12 -3.75 6.80
N VAL A 85 -0.53 -4.65 7.51
CA VAL A 85 0.10 -5.64 8.38
C VAL A 85 -0.63 -6.97 8.21
N GLY A 86 0.09 -8.08 8.34
CA GLY A 86 -0.49 -9.40 8.19
C GLY A 86 0.34 -10.50 8.82
N VAL A 87 -0.33 -11.63 9.06
CA VAL A 87 0.25 -12.87 9.58
C VAL A 87 -0.08 -13.98 8.60
N THR A 88 0.89 -14.85 8.31
CA THR A 88 0.71 -16.06 7.51
C THR A 88 0.97 -17.28 8.40
N LEU A 89 0.05 -18.23 8.37
CA LEU A 89 0.14 -19.53 9.04
C LEU A 89 0.24 -20.63 7.98
N GLU A 90 1.20 -21.53 8.13
CA GLU A 90 1.51 -22.60 7.16
C GLU A 90 1.49 -23.95 7.88
N TRP A 91 0.90 -24.99 7.28
CA TRP A 91 0.77 -26.35 7.84
C TRP A 91 1.08 -27.44 6.81
#